data_AF-A0A8T4T181-F1
#
_entry.id   AF-A0A8T4T181-F1
#
_cell.length_a   1.000
_cell.length_b   1.000
_cell.length_c   1.000
_cell.angle_alpha   90.00
_cell.angle_beta   90.00
_cell.angle_gamma   90.00
#
_symmetry.space_group_name_H-M   'P 1'
#
loop_
_entity.id
_entity.type
_entity.pdbx_description
1 polymer ?
#
loop_
_entity_poly.entity_id
_entity_poly.type
_entity_poly.pdbx_seq_one_letter_code
_entity_poly.pdbx_strand_id
1 'polypeptide(L)'
;MKSHINHQSLENSHNVSKQWLLGFIESAAVFSIIIKKSKNTLGQQIVADFTIKLPGSEVGILEKIKEVLQAGNIYYRNKETKDEAILKATKLEEVKNIVNLFKPTDFLSETKRKKFETWSECIAIIEKKQHLTKEGFLKIALLRDVLNYKKKQWNKKKYCHVRLEIDPCHVYQKEKKLPETCQLCFKGHLKEATQ
;
A
#
# COMPACT_ATOMS: atom_id res chain seq x y z
N MET A 1 46.25 -2.64 -40.93
CA MET A 1 45.76 -2.16 -39.62
C MET A 1 44.65 -3.08 -39.16
N LYS A 2 44.93 -4.00 -38.23
CA LYS A 2 43.90 -4.86 -37.63
C LYS A 2 43.34 -4.11 -36.42
N SER A 3 42.09 -3.68 -36.49
CA SER A 3 41.37 -3.10 -35.35
C SER A 3 41.14 -4.19 -34.32
N HIS A 4 41.87 -4.14 -33.21
CA HIS A 4 41.60 -4.96 -32.04
C HIS A 4 40.24 -4.53 -31.45
N ILE A 5 39.21 -5.35 -31.68
CA ILE A 5 37.97 -5.26 -30.92
C ILE A 5 38.30 -5.80 -29.53
N ASN A 6 38.32 -4.88 -28.56
CA ASN A 6 38.47 -5.21 -27.15
C ASN A 6 37.18 -5.91 -26.69
N HIS A 7 37.20 -7.23 -26.63
CA HIS A 7 36.18 -8.00 -25.92
C HIS A 7 36.38 -7.76 -24.42
N GLN A 8 35.89 -6.62 -23.92
CA GLN A 8 35.62 -6.51 -22.49
C GLN A 8 34.59 -7.58 -22.16
N SER A 9 35.02 -8.55 -21.37
CA SER A 9 34.14 -9.52 -20.71
C SER A 9 33.06 -8.75 -19.97
N LEU A 10 31.83 -8.83 -20.48
CA LEU A 10 30.63 -8.37 -19.78
C LEU A 10 30.49 -9.23 -18.53
N GLU A 11 31.07 -8.79 -17.42
CA GLU A 11 30.70 -9.30 -16.12
C GLU A 11 29.21 -8.98 -15.94
N ASN A 12 28.37 -10.02 -16.09
CA ASN A 12 26.93 -9.97 -15.92
C ASN A 12 26.57 -9.65 -14.46
N SER A 13 26.75 -8.41 -14.04
CA SER A 13 26.00 -7.87 -12.92
C SER A 13 24.66 -7.36 -13.48
N HIS A 14 23.70 -8.26 -13.61
CA HIS A 14 22.30 -7.88 -13.89
C HIS A 14 21.72 -7.18 -12.67
N ASN A 15 22.21 -5.97 -12.40
CA ASN A 15 21.74 -5.14 -11.30
C ASN A 15 20.43 -4.48 -11.74
N VAL A 16 19.38 -4.70 -10.96
CA VAL A 16 18.08 -4.08 -11.22
C VAL A 16 18.18 -2.59 -10.90
N SER A 17 18.13 -1.74 -11.94
CA SER A 17 18.17 -0.30 -11.75
C SER A 17 16.90 0.20 -11.05
N LYS A 18 17.01 1.33 -10.34
CA LYS A 18 15.85 1.96 -9.68
C LYS A 18 14.73 2.29 -10.69
N GLN A 19 15.07 2.76 -11.89
CA GLN A 19 14.11 3.08 -12.94
C GLN A 19 13.40 1.84 -13.48
N TRP A 20 14.12 0.74 -13.69
CA TRP A 20 13.51 -0.53 -14.10
C TRP A 20 12.55 -1.03 -13.02
N LEU A 21 12.98 -1.00 -11.75
CA LEU A 21 12.16 -1.43 -10.63
C LEU A 21 10.89 -0.59 -10.48
N LEU A 22 11.00 0.73 -10.65
CA LEU A 22 9.86 1.64 -10.64
C LEU A 22 8.85 1.27 -11.73
N GLY A 23 9.31 1.02 -12.96
CA GLY A 23 8.45 0.54 -14.06
C GLY A 23 7.79 -0.80 -13.76
N PHE A 24 8.49 -1.69 -13.06
CA PHE A 24 7.94 -2.97 -12.62
C PHE A 24 6.87 -2.81 -11.54
N ILE A 25 7.08 -1.91 -10.57
CA ILE A 25 6.12 -1.61 -9.50
C ILE A 25 4.85 -0.94 -10.07
N GLU A 26 5.03 -0.03 -11.02
CA GLU A 26 3.96 0.61 -11.80
C GLU A 26 3.00 -0.42 -12.40
N SER A 27 3.53 -1.47 -13.03
CA SER A 27 2.71 -2.49 -13.68
C SER A 27 2.20 -3.56 -12.71
N ALA A 28 3.08 -4.18 -11.92
CA ALA A 28 2.79 -5.44 -11.24
C ALA A 28 2.52 -5.31 -9.73
N ALA A 29 2.99 -4.25 -9.07
CA ALA A 29 2.87 -4.15 -7.62
C ALA A 29 1.47 -3.73 -7.14
N VAL A 30 1.10 -4.29 -5.99
CA VAL A 30 -0.13 -4.01 -5.28
C VAL A 30 0.19 -3.42 -3.92
N PHE A 31 -0.30 -2.20 -3.68
CA PHE A 31 -0.32 -1.54 -2.38
C PHE A 31 -1.68 -1.80 -1.71
N SER A 32 -1.69 -2.34 -0.49
CA SER A 32 -2.93 -2.60 0.23
C SER A 32 -2.80 -2.37 1.74
N ILE A 33 -3.93 -2.15 2.40
CA ILE A 33 -4.04 -2.12 3.87
C ILE A 33 -4.98 -3.24 4.30
N ILE A 34 -4.47 -4.17 5.09
CA ILE A 34 -5.20 -5.31 5.64
C ILE A 34 -5.62 -4.96 7.06
N ILE A 35 -6.89 -5.21 7.38
CA ILE A 35 -7.41 -5.14 8.75
C ILE A 35 -7.89 -6.52 9.16
N LYS A 36 -7.22 -7.13 10.13
CA LYS A 36 -7.52 -8.48 10.63
C LYS A 36 -7.86 -8.45 12.11
N LYS A 37 -8.58 -9.47 12.59
CA LYS A 37 -8.89 -9.62 14.02
C LYS A 37 -7.59 -9.80 14.82
N SER A 38 -7.54 -9.21 16.01
CA SER A 38 -6.41 -9.29 16.94
C SER A 38 -6.91 -9.31 18.38
N LYS A 39 -6.04 -9.70 19.32
CA LYS A 39 -6.31 -9.68 20.77
C LYS A 39 -5.93 -8.34 21.43
N ASN A 40 -5.60 -7.31 20.65
CA ASN A 40 -5.28 -5.99 21.17
C ASN A 40 -6.53 -5.25 21.67
N THR A 41 -6.35 -4.09 22.31
CA THR A 41 -7.43 -3.27 22.90
C THR A 41 -8.53 -2.91 21.91
N LEU A 42 -8.21 -2.74 20.63
CA LEU A 42 -9.17 -2.44 19.56
C LEU A 42 -9.75 -3.70 18.89
N GLY A 43 -9.32 -4.90 19.28
CA GLY A 43 -9.71 -6.18 18.68
C GLY A 43 -9.30 -6.35 17.21
N GLN A 44 -8.47 -5.44 16.69
CA GLN A 44 -8.15 -5.31 15.26
C GLN A 44 -6.70 -4.89 15.07
N GLN A 45 -6.00 -5.55 14.15
CA GLN A 45 -4.65 -5.19 13.71
C GLN A 45 -4.70 -4.65 12.28
N ILE A 46 -4.03 -3.51 12.09
CA ILE A 46 -3.76 -2.93 10.78
C ILE A 46 -2.40 -3.42 10.29
N VAL A 47 -2.32 -3.81 9.03
CA VAL A 47 -1.08 -4.22 8.37
C VAL A 47 -1.00 -3.52 7.01
N ALA A 48 0.06 -2.75 6.79
CA ALA A 48 0.41 -2.28 5.46
C ALA A 48 1.05 -3.42 4.68
N ASP A 49 0.58 -3.66 3.46
CA ASP A 49 0.95 -4.79 2.64
C ASP A 49 1.37 -4.32 1.25
N PHE A 50 2.57 -4.75 0.85
CA PHE A 50 3.08 -4.62 -0.51
C PHE A 50 3.24 -6.01 -1.09
N THR A 51 2.65 -6.25 -2.27
CA THR A 51 2.67 -7.55 -2.92
C THR A 51 3.01 -7.43 -4.41
N ILE A 52 3.91 -8.29 -4.90
CA ILE A 52 4.11 -8.55 -6.33
C ILE A 52 3.87 -10.04 -6.56
N LYS A 53 3.13 -10.37 -7.62
CA LYS A 53 2.86 -11.76 -8.01
C LYS A 53 3.36 -12.02 -9.41
N LEU A 54 3.97 -13.17 -9.62
CA LEU A 54 4.43 -13.65 -10.93
C LEU A 54 4.16 -15.16 -11.06
N PRO A 55 4.16 -15.71 -12.29
CA PRO A 55 4.29 -17.15 -12.48
C PRO A 55 5.50 -17.69 -11.72
N GLY A 56 5.40 -18.88 -11.14
CA GLY A 56 6.50 -19.43 -10.35
C GLY A 56 7.76 -19.75 -11.15
N SER A 57 7.64 -19.92 -12.48
CA SER A 57 8.79 -19.99 -13.39
C SER A 57 9.64 -18.71 -13.38
N GLU A 58 9.06 -17.57 -13.00
CA GLU A 58 9.70 -16.25 -12.98
C GLU A 58 10.16 -15.82 -11.58
N VAL A 59 10.29 -16.76 -10.63
CA VAL A 59 10.66 -16.46 -9.23
C VAL A 59 11.99 -15.72 -9.10
N GLY A 60 12.94 -15.95 -10.00
CA GLY A 60 14.24 -15.27 -10.01
C GLY A 60 14.12 -13.74 -10.13
N ILE A 61 13.07 -13.25 -10.82
CA ILE A 61 12.78 -11.81 -10.87
C ILE A 61 12.39 -11.29 -9.48
N LEU A 62 11.56 -12.03 -8.74
CA LEU A 62 11.15 -11.67 -7.39
C LEU A 62 12.34 -11.66 -6.42
N GLU A 63 13.28 -12.58 -6.58
CA GLU A 63 14.52 -12.63 -5.77
C GLU A 63 15.36 -11.37 -5.98
N LYS A 64 15.57 -10.96 -7.24
CA LYS A 64 16.28 -9.72 -7.57
C LYS A 64 15.56 -8.48 -7.05
N ILE A 65 14.25 -8.42 -7.19
CA ILE A 65 13.46 -7.31 -6.64
C ILE A 65 13.56 -7.25 -5.11
N LYS A 66 13.49 -8.41 -4.43
CA LYS A 66 13.64 -8.50 -2.97
C LYS A 66 15.00 -7.98 -2.51
N GLU A 67 16.08 -8.35 -3.21
CA GLU A 67 17.44 -7.87 -2.93
C GLU A 67 17.51 -6.34 -2.99
N VAL A 68 16.99 -5.72 -4.07
CA VAL A 68 17.04 -4.26 -4.25
C VAL A 68 16.15 -3.53 -3.25
N LEU A 69 14.93 -4.04 -2.98
CA LEU A 69 14.03 -3.42 -2.01
C LEU A 69 14.48 -3.63 -0.56
N GLN A 70 15.35 -4.62 -0.30
CA GLN A 70 15.67 -5.11 1.04
C GLN A 70 14.41 -5.35 1.87
N ALA A 71 13.37 -5.88 1.23
CA ALA A 71 12.03 -5.96 1.79
C ALA A 71 11.27 -7.18 1.29
N GLY A 72 10.55 -7.81 2.22
CA GLY A 72 9.59 -8.85 1.93
C GLY A 72 10.17 -10.25 1.84
N ASN A 73 9.25 -11.21 1.74
CA ASN A 73 9.54 -12.63 1.64
C ASN A 73 8.80 -13.23 0.45
N ILE A 74 9.41 -14.24 -0.17
CA ILE A 74 8.85 -14.94 -1.32
C ILE A 74 8.19 -16.22 -0.82
N TYR A 75 6.99 -16.48 -1.32
CA TYR A 75 6.27 -17.72 -1.08
C TYR A 75 5.52 -18.13 -2.34
N TYR A 76 5.29 -19.43 -2.48
CA TYR A 76 4.41 -19.94 -3.51
C TYR A 76 2.97 -19.98 -3.01
N ARG A 77 2.02 -19.62 -3.87
CA ARG A 77 0.59 -19.72 -3.60
C ARG A 77 0.21 -21.16 -3.22
N ASN A 78 0.71 -22.12 -3.98
CA ASN A 78 0.69 -23.55 -3.69
C ASN A 78 2.13 -24.07 -3.73
N LYS A 79 2.56 -24.75 -2.65
CA LYS A 79 3.94 -25.25 -2.49
C LYS A 79 4.28 -26.43 -3.40
N GLU A 80 3.28 -27.19 -3.82
CA GLU A 80 3.43 -28.40 -4.64
C GLU A 80 3.54 -28.03 -6.11
N THR A 81 2.57 -27.25 -6.63
CA THR A 81 2.51 -26.86 -8.04
C THR A 81 3.49 -25.75 -8.39
N LYS A 82 3.77 -24.83 -7.43
CA LYS A 82 4.62 -23.65 -7.62
C LYS A 82 4.27 -22.85 -8.88
N ASP A 83 2.99 -22.74 -9.19
CA ASP A 83 2.44 -22.06 -10.36
C ASP A 83 2.45 -20.53 -10.21
N GLU A 84 2.24 -20.01 -9.00
CA GLU A 84 2.28 -18.59 -8.66
C GLU A 84 3.28 -18.35 -7.53
N ALA A 85 4.29 -17.51 -7.76
CA ALA A 85 5.20 -16.98 -6.75
C ALA A 85 4.78 -15.57 -6.34
N ILE A 86 4.96 -15.26 -5.06
CA ILE A 86 4.49 -14.02 -4.46
C ILE A 86 5.59 -13.43 -3.58
N LEU A 87 6.05 -12.23 -3.91
CA LEU A 87 6.85 -11.40 -3.02
C LEU A 87 5.93 -10.53 -2.17
N LYS A 88 6.07 -10.58 -0.85
CA LYS A 88 5.23 -9.81 0.08
C LYS A 88 6.03 -9.20 1.22
N ALA A 89 5.86 -7.89 1.41
CA ALA A 89 6.39 -7.14 2.55
C ALA A 89 5.23 -6.68 3.45
N THR A 90 5.33 -6.98 4.74
CA THR A 90 4.29 -6.63 5.74
C THR A 90 4.85 -6.14 7.06
N LYS A 91 6.16 -6.31 7.30
CA LYS A 91 6.79 -5.72 8.49
C LYS A 91 6.92 -4.21 8.28
N LEU A 92 6.72 -3.44 9.34
CA LEU A 92 6.78 -1.98 9.27
C LEU A 92 8.10 -1.49 8.67
N GLU A 93 9.22 -2.08 9.07
CA GLU A 93 10.54 -1.70 8.56
C GLU A 93 10.70 -2.00 7.06
N GLU A 94 10.22 -3.16 6.61
CA GLU A 94 10.26 -3.55 5.19
C GLU A 94 9.44 -2.59 4.31
N VAL A 95 8.23 -2.23 4.74
CA VAL A 95 7.39 -1.30 3.95
C VAL A 95 7.91 0.14 4.00
N LYS A 96 8.58 0.55 5.09
CA LYS A 96 9.28 1.82 5.18
C LYS A 96 10.43 1.91 4.19
N ASN A 97 11.21 0.84 4.02
CA ASN A 97 12.28 0.80 3.01
C ASN A 97 11.73 1.10 1.62
N ILE A 98 10.58 0.52 1.27
CA ILE A 98 9.91 0.77 -0.01
C ILE A 98 9.48 2.24 -0.13
N VAL A 99 8.88 2.82 0.91
CA VAL A 99 8.47 4.24 0.92
C VAL A 99 9.68 5.17 0.79
N ASN A 100 10.80 4.84 1.41
CA ASN A 100 12.02 5.65 1.34
C ASN A 100 12.73 5.57 -0.02
N LEU A 101 12.56 4.45 -0.74
CA LEU A 101 13.17 4.24 -2.05
C LEU A 101 12.50 5.08 -3.15
N PHE A 102 11.21 5.41 -3.03
CA PHE A 102 10.44 6.08 -4.08
C PHE A 102 9.72 7.32 -3.59
N LYS A 103 9.69 8.36 -4.42
CA LYS A 103 8.83 9.53 -4.20
C LYS A 103 7.56 9.40 -5.02
N PRO A 104 6.42 9.97 -4.59
CA PRO A 104 5.21 9.99 -5.41
C PRO A 104 5.42 10.57 -6.82
N THR A 105 6.30 11.57 -6.94
CA THR A 105 6.66 12.20 -8.22
C THR A 105 7.42 11.28 -9.16
N ASP A 106 7.95 10.16 -8.67
CA ASP A 106 8.63 9.17 -9.52
C ASP A 106 7.60 8.41 -10.38
N PHE A 107 6.36 8.24 -9.90
CA PHE A 107 5.32 7.48 -10.59
C PHE A 107 4.71 8.26 -11.76
N LEU A 108 4.72 7.63 -12.93
CA LEU A 108 4.10 8.08 -14.17
C LEU A 108 2.58 7.94 -14.12
N SER A 109 2.06 6.81 -13.61
CA SER A 109 0.62 6.61 -13.52
C SER A 109 0.04 7.43 -12.38
N GLU A 110 -0.87 8.36 -12.69
CA GLU A 110 -1.61 9.09 -11.67
C GLU A 110 -2.35 8.14 -10.70
N THR A 111 -2.87 7.03 -11.21
CA THR A 111 -3.56 6.04 -10.38
C THR A 111 -2.60 5.32 -9.44
N LYS A 112 -1.43 4.88 -9.91
CA LYS A 112 -0.43 4.21 -9.06
C LYS A 112 0.17 5.20 -8.06
N ARG A 113 0.46 6.43 -8.49
CA ARG A 113 0.92 7.53 -7.65
C ARG A 113 -0.03 7.77 -6.47
N LYS A 114 -1.33 8.01 -6.73
CA LYS A 114 -2.33 8.22 -5.67
C LYS A 114 -2.42 7.03 -4.71
N LYS A 115 -2.29 5.80 -5.21
CA LYS A 115 -2.26 4.60 -4.37
C LYS A 115 -1.02 4.56 -3.48
N PHE A 116 0.15 4.84 -4.04
CA PHE A 116 1.41 4.89 -3.29
C PHE A 116 1.38 5.99 -2.24
N GLU A 117 0.89 7.18 -2.57
CA GLU A 117 0.71 8.30 -1.62
C GLU A 117 -0.20 7.91 -0.46
N THR A 118 -1.40 7.41 -0.76
CA THR A 118 -2.39 7.00 0.26
C THR A 118 -1.84 5.89 1.16
N TRP A 119 -1.13 4.92 0.56
CA TRP A 119 -0.51 3.82 1.29
C TRP A 119 0.65 4.31 2.18
N SER A 120 1.48 5.23 1.69
CA SER A 120 2.56 5.86 2.44
C SER A 120 2.03 6.67 3.62
N GLU A 121 0.90 7.37 3.46
CA GLU A 121 0.24 8.08 4.57
C GLU A 121 -0.21 7.09 5.66
N CYS A 122 -0.79 5.95 5.29
CA CYS A 122 -1.15 4.91 6.25
C CYS A 122 0.08 4.42 7.04
N ILE A 123 1.21 4.21 6.37
CA ILE A 123 2.46 3.79 7.01
C ILE A 123 2.95 4.84 8.00
N ALA A 124 2.89 6.13 7.66
CA ALA A 124 3.29 7.20 8.57
C ALA A 124 2.43 7.25 9.85
N ILE A 125 1.13 6.98 9.75
CA ILE A 125 0.23 6.87 10.92
C ILE A 125 0.58 5.64 11.75
N ILE A 126 0.93 4.52 11.10
CA ILE A 126 1.34 3.29 11.77
C ILE A 126 2.65 3.51 12.54
N GLU A 127 3.63 4.13 11.90
CA GLU A 127 4.95 4.43 12.47
C GLU A 127 4.87 5.31 13.72
N LYS A 128 3.99 6.33 13.70
CA LYS A 128 3.72 7.19 14.86
C LYS A 128 2.89 6.51 15.96
N LYS A 129 2.57 5.21 15.80
CA LYS A 129 1.68 4.44 16.70
C LYS A 129 0.26 5.01 16.87
N GLN A 130 -0.14 5.97 16.03
CA GLN A 130 -1.45 6.62 16.12
C GLN A 130 -2.61 5.66 15.83
N HIS A 131 -2.35 4.63 15.04
CA HIS A 131 -3.28 3.53 14.75
C HIS A 131 -3.74 2.73 15.98
N LEU A 132 -3.11 2.91 17.15
CA LEU A 132 -3.54 2.32 18.42
C LEU A 132 -4.71 3.07 19.07
N THR A 133 -5.01 4.28 18.58
CA THR A 133 -6.17 5.07 18.99
C THR A 133 -7.35 4.79 18.06
N LYS A 134 -8.58 4.97 18.55
CA LYS A 134 -9.78 4.85 17.70
C LYS A 134 -9.75 5.84 16.53
N GLU A 135 -9.30 7.08 16.76
CA GLU A 135 -9.17 8.13 15.74
C GLU A 135 -8.18 7.73 14.62
N GLY A 136 -6.95 7.36 14.99
CA GLY A 136 -5.93 6.96 14.01
C GLY A 136 -6.29 5.68 13.27
N PHE A 137 -6.96 4.74 13.93
CA PHE A 137 -7.50 3.55 13.30
C PHE A 137 -8.53 3.92 12.21
N LEU A 138 -9.47 4.80 12.52
CA LEU A 138 -10.49 5.23 11.57
C LEU A 138 -9.89 6.00 10.40
N LYS A 139 -8.91 6.86 10.65
CA LYS A 139 -8.20 7.56 9.58
C LYS A 139 -7.62 6.58 8.57
N ILE A 140 -6.93 5.54 9.03
CA ILE A 140 -6.41 4.49 8.13
C ILE A 140 -7.53 3.72 7.44
N ALA A 141 -8.65 3.44 8.13
CA ALA A 141 -9.80 2.78 7.51
C ALA A 141 -10.38 3.59 6.35
N LEU A 142 -10.49 4.90 6.50
CA LEU A 142 -10.94 5.83 5.45
C LEU A 142 -9.94 5.89 4.29
N LEU A 143 -8.64 6.02 4.58
CA LEU A 143 -7.58 5.99 3.57
C LEU A 143 -7.58 4.67 2.79
N ARG A 144 -7.78 3.53 3.45
CA ARG A 144 -7.92 2.23 2.79
C ARG A 144 -9.11 2.20 1.83
N ASP A 145 -10.21 2.86 2.18
CA ASP A 145 -11.39 2.89 1.32
C ASP A 145 -11.13 3.72 0.05
N VAL A 146 -10.36 4.82 0.16
CA VAL A 146 -9.82 5.57 -0.99
C VAL A 146 -8.90 4.69 -1.84
N LEU A 147 -7.99 3.94 -1.19
CA LEU A 147 -7.06 3.01 -1.86
C LEU A 147 -7.80 1.94 -2.71
N ASN A 148 -9.02 1.57 -2.29
CA ASN A 148 -9.85 0.53 -2.89
C ASN A 148 -11.07 1.04 -3.67
N TYR A 149 -11.11 2.33 -4.05
CA TYR A 149 -12.28 3.06 -4.59
C TYR A 149 -13.17 2.32 -5.62
N LYS A 150 -12.64 1.35 -6.39
CA LYS A 150 -13.41 0.56 -7.38
C LYS A 150 -14.09 -0.71 -6.83
N LYS A 151 -13.87 -1.11 -5.58
CA LYS A 151 -14.56 -2.27 -4.96
C LYS A 151 -15.65 -1.76 -4.03
N LYS A 152 -16.93 -1.98 -4.39
CA LYS A 152 -18.08 -1.81 -3.48
C LYS A 152 -17.79 -2.59 -2.19
N GLN A 153 -17.40 -1.92 -1.11
CA GLN A 153 -17.17 -2.57 0.17
C GLN A 153 -18.51 -2.75 0.89
N TRP A 154 -19.30 -3.71 0.38
CA TRP A 154 -20.68 -3.96 0.81
C TRP A 154 -20.81 -4.51 2.24
N ASN A 155 -19.71 -4.92 2.85
CA ASN A 155 -19.72 -5.60 4.14
C ASN A 155 -18.80 -4.88 5.12
N LYS A 156 -19.41 -4.24 6.13
CA LYS A 156 -18.91 -4.26 7.52
C LYS A 156 -19.88 -3.55 8.48
N LYS A 157 -20.91 -4.27 8.94
CA LYS A 157 -21.75 -3.86 10.10
C LYS A 157 -20.92 -3.49 11.35
N LYS A 158 -19.69 -4.00 11.51
CA LYS A 158 -18.76 -3.61 12.60
C LYS A 158 -18.01 -2.29 12.37
N TYR A 159 -17.86 -1.84 11.11
CA TYR A 159 -17.21 -0.56 10.81
C TYR A 159 -18.21 0.58 11.00
N CYS A 160 -19.50 0.29 10.80
CA CYS A 160 -20.59 1.15 11.23
C CYS A 160 -20.45 1.55 12.70
N HIS A 161 -20.17 0.62 13.63
CA HIS A 161 -20.12 0.98 15.06
C HIS A 161 -18.99 1.97 15.41
N VAL A 162 -17.77 1.78 14.89
CA VAL A 162 -16.66 2.74 15.12
C VAL A 162 -16.88 4.04 14.36
N ARG A 163 -17.51 3.99 13.17
CA ARG A 163 -17.94 5.17 12.38
C ARG A 163 -19.12 5.92 13.02
N LEU A 164 -19.90 5.25 13.87
CA LEU A 164 -20.97 5.81 14.69
C LEU A 164 -20.41 6.38 16.02
N GLU A 165 -19.35 5.79 16.57
CA GLU A 165 -18.68 6.28 17.78
C GLU A 165 -17.75 7.47 17.52
N ILE A 166 -17.19 7.59 16.31
CA ILE A 166 -16.40 8.73 15.88
C ILE A 166 -16.86 9.08 14.47
N ASP A 167 -17.50 10.24 14.36
CA ASP A 167 -17.97 10.76 13.08
C ASP A 167 -16.78 11.03 12.14
N PRO A 168 -16.70 10.38 10.97
CA PRO A 168 -15.71 10.73 9.96
C PRO A 168 -15.76 12.20 9.56
N CYS A 169 -16.95 12.85 9.52
CA CYS A 169 -17.05 14.29 9.23
C CYS A 169 -16.28 15.09 10.34
N HIS A 170 -16.27 14.66 11.63
CA HIS A 170 -15.46 15.26 12.71
C HIS A 170 -13.93 15.13 12.48
N VAL A 171 -13.44 13.96 12.09
CA VAL A 171 -12.01 13.75 11.79
C VAL A 171 -11.58 14.63 10.60
N TYR A 172 -12.39 14.68 9.54
CA TYR A 172 -12.09 15.50 8.37
C TYR A 172 -12.19 17.02 8.62
N GLN A 173 -13.09 17.46 9.50
CA GLN A 173 -13.19 18.86 9.94
C GLN A 173 -11.93 19.28 10.70
N LYS A 174 -11.45 18.44 11.64
CA LYS A 174 -10.21 18.68 12.39
C LYS A 174 -8.98 18.76 11.48
N GLU A 175 -8.93 17.95 10.43
CA GLU A 175 -7.82 17.94 9.46
C GLU A 175 -8.00 18.92 8.30
N LYS A 176 -9.11 19.67 8.23
CA LYS A 176 -9.48 20.58 7.13
C LYS A 176 -9.42 19.92 5.73
N LYS A 177 -9.76 18.63 5.65
CA LYS A 177 -9.63 17.82 4.42
C LYS A 177 -10.88 16.99 4.13
N LEU A 178 -12.08 17.58 4.22
CA LEU A 178 -13.28 16.87 3.77
C LEU A 178 -13.18 16.54 2.28
N PRO A 179 -13.42 15.28 1.87
CA PRO A 179 -13.55 14.96 0.46
C PRO A 179 -14.78 15.69 -0.10
N GLU A 180 -14.61 16.46 -1.18
CA GLU A 180 -15.70 17.18 -1.86
C GLU A 180 -16.85 16.26 -2.30
N THR A 181 -16.56 14.97 -2.47
CA THR A 181 -17.51 13.94 -2.92
C THR A 181 -18.15 13.13 -1.79
N CYS A 182 -18.09 13.59 -0.54
CA CYS A 182 -18.66 12.86 0.60
C CYS A 182 -20.19 12.74 0.51
N GLN A 183 -20.66 11.59 -0.01
CA GLN A 183 -22.09 11.27 -0.15
C GLN A 183 -22.84 11.12 1.19
N LEU A 184 -22.13 11.07 2.33
CA LEU A 184 -22.76 11.02 3.66
C LEU A 184 -23.22 12.41 4.13
N CYS A 185 -22.35 13.43 4.08
CA CYS A 185 -22.70 14.75 4.59
C CYS A 185 -23.67 15.49 3.61
N PHE A 186 -23.73 15.12 2.31
CA PHE A 186 -24.67 15.68 1.31
C PHE A 186 -26.16 15.32 1.52
N LYS A 187 -26.47 14.27 2.28
CA LYS A 187 -27.86 13.81 2.49
C LYS A 187 -28.45 14.15 3.86
N GLY A 188 -27.72 14.79 4.79
CA GLY A 188 -28.25 14.88 6.16
C GLY A 188 -27.76 15.97 7.12
N HIS A 189 -26.74 16.79 6.83
CA HIS A 189 -26.19 17.69 7.87
C HIS A 189 -26.12 19.19 7.52
N LEU A 190 -26.71 19.63 6.41
CA LEU A 190 -26.82 21.08 6.09
C LEU A 190 -28.20 21.69 6.41
N LYS A 191 -29.08 20.99 7.12
CA LYS A 191 -30.41 21.53 7.48
C LYS A 191 -30.56 22.01 8.93
N GLU A 192 -29.54 21.87 9.78
CA GLU A 192 -29.66 22.19 11.22
C GLU A 192 -28.59 23.17 11.73
N ALA A 193 -28.04 24.02 10.85
CA ALA A 193 -27.12 25.10 11.24
C ALA A 193 -27.66 26.51 10.92
N THR A 194 -28.99 26.64 10.83
CA THR A 194 -29.69 27.93 10.79
C THR A 194 -31.03 27.77 11.47
N GLN A 195 -31.03 27.90 12.80
CA GLN A 195 -32.09 28.53 13.60
C GLN A 195 -31.54 28.81 15.00
#